data_AF-A0A349N2X0-F1
#
_entry.id   AF-A0A349N2X0-F1
#
_cell.length_a   1.000
_cell.length_b   1.000
_cell.length_c   1.000
_cell.angle_alpha   90.00
_cell.angle_beta   90.00
_cell.angle_gamma   90.00
#
_symmetry.space_group_name_H-M   'P 1'
#
loop_
_entity.id
_entity.type
_entity.pdbx_description
1 polymer ?
#
loop_
_entity_poly.entity_id
_entity_poly.type
_entity_poly.pdbx_seq_one_letter_code
_entity_poly.pdbx_strand_id
1 'polypeptide(L)' 'MMLKVILSSVPFVWMIIALPFANRVHPYILGMPFLAFWIQLGVIVTVFCIHALYKMEQKEEHETKKLD' A
#
# COMPACT_ATOMS: atom_id res chain seq x y z
N MET A 1 -10.86 -13.15 -5.34
CA MET A 1 -10.68 -13.22 -3.87
C MET A 1 -9.22 -13.15 -3.42
N MET A 2 -8.35 -14.12 -3.72
CA MET A 2 -6.97 -14.16 -3.15
C MET A 2 -6.11 -12.93 -3.49
N LEU A 3 -6.20 -12.41 -4.72
CA LEU A 3 -5.40 -11.25 -5.14
C LEU A 3 -5.76 -9.97 -4.36
N LYS A 4 -7.03 -9.78 -4.01
CA LYS A 4 -7.50 -8.65 -3.18
C LYS A 4 -6.93 -8.73 -1.76
N VAL A 5 -6.88 -9.94 -1.20
CA VAL A 5 -6.33 -10.21 0.15
C VAL A 5 -4.82 -9.96 0.20
N ILE A 6 -4.09 -10.37 -0.83
CA ILE A 6 -2.65 -10.09 -0.93
C ILE A 6 -2.43 -8.58 -0.95
N LEU A 7 -3.15 -7.86 -1.82
CA LEU A 7 -2.99 -6.42 -1.99
C LEU A 7 -3.35 -5.62 -0.73
N SER A 8 -4.36 -6.06 0.02
CA SER A 8 -4.73 -5.42 1.30
C SER A 8 -3.75 -5.74 2.43
N SER A 9 -3.04 -6.87 2.37
CA SER A 9 -2.03 -7.24 3.38
C SER A 9 -0.70 -6.45 3.25
N VAL A 10 -0.39 -5.94 2.05
CA VAL A 10 0.83 -5.18 1.75
C VAL A 10 1.09 -4.03 2.74
N PRO A 11 0.15 -3.10 2.99
CA PRO A 11 0.37 -2.00 3.93
C PRO A 11 0.62 -2.46 5.38
N PHE A 12 0.00 -3.56 5.80
CA PHE A 12 0.21 -4.13 7.15
C PHE A 12 1.62 -4.71 7.28
N VAL A 13 2.05 -5.48 6.29
CA VAL A 13 3.41 -6.04 6.25
C VAL A 13 4.46 -4.91 6.20
N TRP A 14 4.19 -3.85 5.43
CA TRP A 14 5.03 -2.66 5.32
C TRP A 14 5.21 -1.94 6.66
N MET A 15 4.15 -1.84 7.47
CA MET A 15 4.26 -1.23 8.80
C MET A 15 4.97 -2.14 9.82
N ILE A 16 4.68 -3.44 9.84
CA ILE A 16 5.15 -4.34 10.90
C ILE A 16 6.60 -4.77 10.69
N ILE A 17 6.97 -5.17 9.47
CA ILE A 17 8.33 -5.68 9.21
C ILE A 17 9.34 -4.53 9.21
N ALA A 18 8.92 -3.32 8.83
CA ALA A 18 9.86 -2.23 8.66
C ALA A 18 10.20 -1.48 9.94
N LEU A 19 9.43 -1.61 11.02
CA LEU A 19 9.70 -0.93 12.29
C LEU A 19 11.16 -1.09 12.79
N PRO A 20 11.74 -2.31 12.91
CA PRO A 20 13.12 -2.45 13.36
C PRO A 20 14.17 -1.92 12.37
N PHE A 21 13.87 -1.88 11.07
CA PHE A 21 14.81 -1.40 10.04
C PHE A 21 14.75 0.11 9.84
N ALA A 22 13.55 0.68 9.96
CA ALA A 22 13.25 2.10 9.76
C ALA A 22 13.30 2.93 11.05
N ASN A 23 13.36 2.29 12.22
CA ASN A 23 13.61 2.95 13.50
C ASN A 23 15.08 3.41 13.62
N ARG A 24 15.51 4.25 12.68
CA ARG A 24 16.78 4.96 12.71
C ARG A 24 16.50 6.45 12.51
N VAL A 25 17.12 7.27 13.34
CA VAL A 25 16.98 8.74 13.28
C VAL A 25 17.77 9.32 12.10
N HIS A 26 18.93 8.72 11.80
CA HIS A 26 19.76 9.04 10.64
C HIS A 26 19.69 7.93 9.58
N PRO A 27 19.70 8.28 8.29
CA PRO A 27 19.84 9.63 7.72
C PRO A 27 18.54 10.43 7.73
N TYR A 28 18.67 11.76 7.68
CA TYR A 28 17.52 12.64 7.43
C TYR A 28 17.25 12.69 5.92
N ILE A 29 16.00 12.42 5.52
CA ILE A 29 15.53 12.50 4.14
C ILE A 29 14.54 13.67 4.05
N LEU A 30 14.78 14.61 3.14
CA LEU A 30 13.95 15.81 2.95
C LEU A 30 13.78 16.66 4.23
N GLY A 31 14.79 16.67 5.12
CA GLY A 31 14.73 17.39 6.39
C GLY A 31 13.97 16.65 7.51
N MET A 32 13.50 15.43 7.26
CA MET A 32 12.76 14.60 8.22
C MET A 32 13.57 13.34 8.59
N PRO A 33 13.41 12.79 9.81
CA PRO A 33 14.05 11.52 10.16
C PRO A 33 13.56 10.39 9.23
N PHE A 34 14.42 9.41 8.97
CA PHE A 34 14.12 8.29 8.05
C PHE A 34 12.77 7.62 8.33
N LEU A 35 12.42 7.44 9.60
CA LEU A 35 11.16 6.86 10.02
C LEU A 35 9.94 7.64 9.49
N ALA A 36 9.98 8.97 9.53
CA ALA A 36 8.88 9.81 9.05
C ALA A 36 8.72 9.71 7.53
N PHE A 37 9.84 9.73 6.80
CA PHE A 37 9.84 9.50 5.35
C PHE A 37 9.29 8.11 4.99
N TRP A 38 9.66 7.10 5.77
CA TRP A 38 9.20 5.73 5.58
C TRP A 38 7.68 5.58 5.78
N ILE A 39 7.12 6.21 6.82
CA ILE A 39 5.68 6.25 7.05
C ILE A 39 4.98 6.94 5.87
N GLN A 40 5.54 8.04 5.37
CA GLN A 40 4.99 8.74 4.21
C GLN A 40 4.98 7.86 2.95
N LEU A 41 6.02 7.05 2.72
CA LEU A 41 6.03 6.05 1.64
C LEU A 41 4.92 5.01 1.85
N GLY A 42 4.69 4.56 3.09
CA GLY A 42 3.61 3.63 3.41
C GLY A 42 2.22 4.17 3.05
N VAL A 43 1.98 5.47 3.24
CA VAL A 43 0.74 6.14 2.81
C VAL A 43 0.60 6.07 1.29
N ILE A 44 1.65 6.39 0.54
CA ILE A 44 1.65 6.33 -0.93
C ILE A 44 1.38 4.90 -1.42
N VAL A 45 2.04 3.90 -0.82
CA VAL A 45 1.82 2.48 -1.14
C VAL A 45 0.37 2.09 -0.87
N THR A 46 -0.23 2.55 0.23
CA THR A 46 -1.63 2.28 0.57
C THR A 46 -2.59 2.85 -0.47
N VAL A 47 -2.39 4.11 -0.89
CA VAL A 47 -3.19 4.74 -1.95
C VAL A 47 -3.10 3.95 -3.24
N PHE A 48 -1.91 3.51 -3.63
CA PHE A 48 -1.73 2.65 -4.81
C PHE A 48 -2.43 1.30 -4.68
N CYS A 49 -2.38 0.66 -3.51
CA CYS A 49 -3.06 -0.61 -3.27
C CYS A 49 -4.58 -0.47 -3.39
N ILE A 50 -5.17 0.57 -2.79
CA ILE A 50 -6.61 0.85 -2.89
C ILE A 50 -6.99 1.19 -4.33
N HIS A 51 -6.18 2.00 -5.03
CA HIS A 51 -6.44 2.35 -6.42
C HIS A 51 -6.42 1.12 -7.33
N ALA A 52 -5.43 0.25 -7.18
CA ALA A 52 -5.34 -1.00 -7.91
C ALA A 52 -6.52 -1.94 -7.58
N LEU A 53 -6.91 -2.03 -6.31
CA LEU A 53 -8.09 -2.80 -5.88
C LEU A 53 -9.37 -2.30 -6.57
N TYR A 54 -9.58 -0.99 -6.58
CA TYR A 54 -10.75 -0.36 -7.20
C TYR A 54 -10.79 -0.59 -8.71
N LYS A 55 -9.65 -0.52 -9.40
CA LYS A 55 -9.56 -0.81 -10.83
C LYS A 55 -9.89 -2.27 -11.14
N MET A 56 -9.51 -3.19 -10.27
CA MET A 56 -9.87 -4.61 -10.40
C MET A 56 -11.38 -4.82 -10.20
N GLU A 57 -11.97 -4.16 -9.21
CA GLU A 57 -13.42 -4.21 -8.95
C GLU A 57 -14.25 -3.67 -10.11
N GLN A 58 -13.86 -2.53 -10.67
CA GLN A 58 -14.54 -2.00 -11.86
C GLN A 58 -14.48 -2.97 -13.05
N LYS A 59 -13.37 -3.69 -13.22
CA LYS A 59 -13.24 -4.67 -14.30
C LYS A 59 -14.21 -5.85 -14.09
N GLU A 60 -14.33 -6.35 -12.85
CA GLU A 60 -15.27 -7.42 -12.49
C GLU A 60 -16.74 -6.98 -12.73
N GLU A 61 -17.11 -5.75 -12.35
CA GLU A 61 -18.45 -5.19 -12.57
C GLU A 61 -18.78 -5.02 -14.06
N HIS A 62 -17.82 -4.53 -14.85
CA HIS A 62 -17.98 -4.33 -16.29
C HIS A 62 -18.14 -5.64 -17.08
N GLU A 63 -17.47 -6.74 -16.67
CA GLU A 63 -17.67 -8.04 -17.33
C GLU A 63 -19.02 -8.66 -16.98
N THR A 64 -19.46 -8.54 -15.72
CA THR A 64 -20.77 -9.05 -15.29
C THR A 64 -21.90 -8.39 -16.09
N LYS A 65 -21.87 -7.06 -16.22
CA LYS A 65 -22.87 -6.27 -16.97
C LYS A 65 -22.88 -6.51 -18.48
N LYS A 66 -21.90 -7.23 -19.02
CA LYS A 66 -21.79 -7.57 -20.46
C LYS A 66 -22.40 -8.93 -20.78
N LEU A 67 -22.62 -9.77 -19.77
CA LEU A 67 -23.27 -11.07 -19.89
C LEU A 67 -24.79 -11.02 -19.64
N ASP A 68 -25.31 -9.93 -19.05
CA ASP A 68 -26.73 -9.63 -18.84
C ASP A 68 -27.32 -8.80 -20.00
#